data_AF-A0A936P9N6-F1
#
_entry.id   AF-A0A936P9N6-F1
#
_cell.length_a   1.000
_cell.length_b   1.000
_cell.length_c   1.000
_cell.angle_alpha   90.00
_cell.angle_beta   90.00
_cell.angle_gamma   90.00
#
_symmetry.space_group_name_H-M   'P 1'
#
loop_
_entity.id
_entity.type
_entity.pdbx_description
1 polymer ?
#
loop_
_entity_poly.entity_id
_entity_poly.type
_entity_poly.pdbx_seq_one_letter_code
_entity_poly.pdbx_strand_id
1 'polypeptide(L)'
;MRYQIEKQGDEVVIRFEELGGDAQAVIDAIGRCRINAFACSSGECNKIGGMASCGEPDTLALRLKPRADLSLDVATLGECLKYHLPRHFRDEK
;
A
#
# COMPACT_ATOMS: atom_id res chain seq x y z
N MET A 1 -6.81 -14.05 3.45
CA MET A 1 -5.83 -13.01 3.07
C MET A 1 -5.81 -11.91 4.10
N ARG A 2 -4.70 -11.77 4.83
CA ARG A 2 -4.51 -10.79 5.90
C ARG A 2 -3.51 -9.73 5.46
N TYR A 3 -3.73 -8.47 5.84
CA TYR A 3 -2.70 -7.44 5.66
C TYR A 3 -2.48 -6.67 6.95
N GLN A 4 -1.23 -6.26 7.14
CA GLN A 4 -0.79 -5.51 8.31
C GLN A 4 -0.01 -4.29 7.84
N ILE A 5 -0.41 -3.12 8.32
CA ILE A 5 0.29 -1.88 8.04
C ILE A 5 1.10 -1.52 9.29
N GLU A 6 2.41 -1.51 9.16
CA GLU A 6 3.34 -1.15 10.23
C GLU A 6 4.11 0.11 9.82
N LYS A 7 4.20 1.08 10.72
CA LYS A 7 5.09 2.24 10.53
C LYS A 7 6.47 1.90 11.09
N GLN A 8 7.50 1.93 10.24
CA GLN A 8 8.89 1.75 10.63
C GLN A 8 9.63 3.09 10.49
N GLY A 9 9.61 3.88 11.56
CA GLY A 9 10.15 5.23 11.56
C GLY A 9 9.32 6.15 10.66
N ASP A 10 9.92 6.63 9.57
CA ASP A 10 9.24 7.46 8.57
C ASP A 10 8.69 6.63 7.38
N GLU A 11 9.08 5.35 7.30
CA GLU A 11 8.61 4.42 6.28
C GLU A 11 7.34 3.69 6.73
N VAL A 12 6.50 3.32 5.78
CA VAL A 12 5.32 2.47 6.03
C VAL A 12 5.53 1.14 5.32
N VAL A 13 5.42 0.05 6.05
CA VAL A 13 5.53 -1.31 5.52
C VAL A 13 4.18 -1.98 5.61
N ILE A 14 3.65 -2.36 4.46
CA ILE A 14 2.40 -3.09 4.34
C ILE A 14 2.75 -4.54 4.01
N ARG A 15 2.46 -5.45 4.92
CA ARG A 15 2.58 -6.88 4.69
C ARG A 15 1.25 -7.45 4.30
N PHE A 16 1.26 -8.31 3.30
CA PHE A 16 0.12 -9.02 2.77
C PHE A 16 0.46 -10.51 2.82
N GLU A 17 -0.45 -11.32 3.32
CA GLU A 17 -0.32 -12.77 3.50
C GLU A 17 -1.48 -13.47 2.81
N GLU A 18 -1.24 -14.64 2.21
CA GLU A 18 -2.23 -15.45 1.46
C GLU A 18 -2.72 -14.76 0.18
N LEU A 19 -1.80 -14.15 -0.57
CA LEU A 19 -2.13 -13.39 -1.79
C LEU A 19 -2.63 -14.26 -2.96
N GLY A 20 -2.41 -15.57 -2.95
CA GLY A 20 -2.91 -16.46 -4.01
C GLY A 20 -2.45 -16.12 -5.44
N GLY A 21 -1.38 -15.35 -5.60
CA GLY A 21 -0.88 -14.86 -6.90
C GLY A 21 -1.23 -13.41 -7.25
N ASP A 22 -2.02 -12.72 -6.43
CA ASP A 22 -2.47 -11.35 -6.66
C ASP A 22 -1.44 -10.26 -6.27
N ALA A 23 -0.24 -10.65 -5.86
CA ALA A 23 0.80 -9.73 -5.39
C ALA A 23 1.09 -8.61 -6.41
N GLN A 24 1.15 -8.95 -7.70
CA GLN A 24 1.37 -7.99 -8.78
C GLN A 24 0.22 -7.00 -8.95
N ALA A 25 -1.03 -7.43 -8.78
CA ALA A 25 -2.20 -6.55 -8.88
C ALA A 25 -2.19 -5.50 -7.76
N VAL A 26 -1.77 -5.88 -6.56
CA VAL A 26 -1.61 -4.97 -5.41
C VAL A 26 -0.49 -3.95 -5.65
N ILE A 27 0.69 -4.41 -6.12
CA ILE A 27 1.82 -3.53 -6.45
C ILE A 27 1.41 -2.51 -7.52
N ASP A 28 0.71 -2.95 -8.56
CA ASP A 28 0.27 -2.08 -9.65
C ASP A 28 -0.79 -1.06 -9.18
N ALA A 29 -1.76 -1.48 -8.36
CA ALA A 29 -2.76 -0.58 -7.78
C ALA A 29 -2.13 0.53 -6.93
N ILE A 30 -1.17 0.18 -6.08
CA ILE A 30 -0.46 1.15 -5.22
C ILE A 30 0.48 2.04 -6.05
N GLY A 31 1.14 1.47 -7.07
CA GLY A 31 1.94 2.21 -8.03
C GLY A 31 1.11 3.28 -8.76
N ARG A 32 -0.10 2.94 -9.20
CA ARG A 32 -1.05 3.89 -9.79
C ARG A 32 -1.50 4.95 -8.79
N CYS A 33 -1.73 4.58 -7.52
CA CYS A 33 -2.09 5.53 -6.47
C CYS A 33 -1.02 6.61 -6.29
N ARG A 34 0.26 6.23 -6.34
CA ARG A 34 1.39 7.16 -6.25
C ARG A 34 1.43 8.16 -7.41
N ILE A 35 1.14 7.71 -8.63
CA ILE A 35 1.24 8.55 -9.84
C ILE A 35 0.08 9.54 -9.92
N ASN A 36 -1.11 9.13 -9.49
CA ASN A 36 -2.31 9.94 -9.65
C ASN A 36 -2.73 10.57 -8.31
N ALA A 37 -2.56 11.89 -8.17
CA ALA A 37 -2.96 12.64 -6.98
C ALA A 37 -4.47 12.51 -6.65
N PHE A 38 -5.30 12.18 -7.64
CA PHE A 38 -6.73 11.95 -7.50
C PHE A 38 -7.09 10.52 -7.09
N ALA A 39 -6.12 9.63 -6.94
CA ALA A 39 -6.39 8.27 -6.52
C ALA A 39 -7.04 8.27 -5.13
N CYS A 40 -6.49 9.00 -4.16
CA CYS A 40 -7.04 9.05 -2.82
C CYS A 40 -7.54 10.46 -2.48
N SER A 41 -8.74 10.56 -1.89
CA SER A 41 -9.32 11.84 -1.46
C SER A 41 -8.41 12.63 -0.51
N SER A 42 -7.55 11.94 0.23
CA SER A 42 -6.60 12.56 1.16
C SER A 42 -5.27 12.97 0.52
N GLY A 43 -5.00 12.58 -0.73
CA GLY A 43 -3.73 12.86 -1.41
C GLY A 43 -2.50 12.16 -0.83
N GLU A 44 -2.68 11.27 0.16
CA GLU A 44 -1.60 10.62 0.91
C GLU A 44 -0.65 9.82 0.00
N CYS A 45 -1.19 9.19 -1.04
CA CYS A 45 -0.37 8.47 -2.02
C CYS A 45 0.61 9.37 -2.78
N ASN A 46 0.34 10.67 -2.93
CA ASN A 46 1.26 11.62 -3.59
C ASN A 46 2.54 11.83 -2.78
N LYS A 47 2.44 11.71 -1.44
CA LYS A 47 3.57 11.82 -0.53
C LYS A 47 4.53 10.64 -0.65
N ILE A 48 4.14 9.54 -1.30
CA ILE A 48 5.00 8.38 -1.52
C ILE A 48 6.08 8.75 -2.56
N GLY A 49 7.32 8.83 -2.12
CA GLY A 49 8.50 9.07 -2.96
C GLY A 49 9.09 7.79 -3.52
N GLY A 50 9.07 6.71 -2.73
CA GLY A 50 9.61 5.41 -3.11
C GLY A 50 8.67 4.27 -2.75
N MET A 51 8.66 3.24 -3.60
CA MET A 51 7.94 1.99 -3.35
C MET A 51 8.89 0.84 -3.64
N ALA A 52 9.07 -0.05 -2.67
CA ALA A 52 9.81 -1.29 -2.84
C ALA A 52 8.90 -2.46 -2.50
N SER A 53 8.66 -3.33 -3.47
CA SER A 53 7.96 -4.60 -3.25
C SER A 53 8.97 -5.70 -2.96
N CYS A 54 8.69 -6.50 -1.95
CA CYS A 54 9.43 -7.68 -1.59
C CYS A 54 8.41 -8.82 -1.54
N GLY A 55 8.36 -9.61 -2.60
CA GLY A 55 7.37 -10.67 -2.77
C GLY A 55 8.01 -12.04 -2.63
N GLU A 56 7.44 -12.85 -1.75
CA GLU A 56 7.55 -14.30 -1.76
C GLU A 56 6.30 -14.88 -2.45
N PRO A 57 6.29 -16.15 -2.87
CA PRO A 57 5.15 -16.75 -3.58
C PRO A 57 3.80 -16.66 -2.84
N ASP A 58 3.81 -16.55 -1.51
CA ASP A 58 2.59 -16.50 -0.69
C ASP A 58 2.43 -15.19 0.10
N THR A 59 3.50 -14.39 0.22
CA THR A 59 3.51 -13.15 1.01
C THR A 59 4.09 -11.98 0.21
N LEU A 60 3.59 -10.77 0.44
CA LEU A 60 4.11 -9.55 -0.16
C LEU A 60 4.31 -8.51 0.92
N ALA A 61 5.53 -8.01 1.02
CA ALA A 61 5.84 -6.83 1.80
C ALA A 61 6.08 -5.64 0.88
N LEU A 62 5.24 -4.62 0.98
CA LEU A 62 5.37 -3.35 0.29
C LEU A 62 5.90 -2.30 1.26
N ARG A 63 7.10 -1.80 0.97
CA ARG A 63 7.73 -0.70 1.71
C ARG A 63 7.49 0.61 0.96
N LEU A 64 6.79 1.52 1.61
CA LEU A 64 6.49 2.85 1.13
C LEU A 64 7.39 3.84 1.85
N LYS A 65 8.18 4.57 1.08
CA LYS A 65 8.98 5.68 1.57
C LYS A 65 8.28 6.98 1.22
N PRO A 66 8.08 7.89 2.17
CA PRO A 66 7.66 9.25 1.84
C PRO A 66 8.72 9.97 0.99
N ARG A 67 8.31 11.05 0.34
CA ARG A 67 9.22 12.05 -0.22
C ARG A 67 9.91 12.81 0.91
N ALA A 68 11.06 13.40 0.59
CA ALA A 68 11.81 14.22 1.54
C ALA A 68 10.90 15.28 2.18
N ASP A 69 11.01 15.43 3.50
CA ASP A 69 10.25 16.36 4.34
C ASP A 69 8.74 16.06 4.49
N LEU A 70 8.27 14.90 3.99
CA LEU A 70 6.90 14.44 4.20
C LEU A 70 6.89 13.20 5.08
N SER A 71 5.79 12.99 5.80
CA SER A 71 5.54 11.74 6.51
C SER A 71 4.27 11.09 6.00
N LEU A 72 4.31 9.77 5.91
CA LEU A 72 3.14 8.96 5.59
C LEU A 72 2.33 8.72 6.87
N ASP A 73 1.03 8.96 6.76
CA ASP A 73 0.07 8.63 7.80
C ASP A 73 -0.56 7.25 7.53
N VAL A 74 -0.40 6.33 8.48
CA VAL A 74 -0.85 4.94 8.34
C VAL A 74 -2.36 4.83 8.23
N ALA A 75 -3.11 5.61 9.02
CA ALA A 75 -4.57 5.56 9.00
C ALA A 75 -5.10 6.02 7.63
N THR A 76 -4.59 7.15 7.16
CA THR A 76 -4.95 7.73 5.86
C THR A 76 -4.53 6.81 4.69
N LEU A 77 -3.34 6.20 4.76
CA LEU A 77 -2.91 5.18 3.80
C LEU A 77 -3.82 3.96 3.79
N GLY A 78 -4.21 3.47 4.96
CA GLY A 78 -5.15 2.36 5.11
C GLY A 78 -6.50 2.66 4.45
N GLU A 79 -7.00 3.89 4.58
CA GLU A 79 -8.20 4.32 3.86
C GLU A 79 -7.99 4.35 2.35
N CYS A 80 -6.90 4.95 1.85
CA CYS A 80 -6.57 4.94 0.42
C CYS A 80 -6.52 3.52 -0.14
N LEU A 81 -5.84 2.62 0.56
CA LEU A 81 -5.72 1.21 0.17
C LEU A 81 -7.07 0.51 0.12
N LYS A 82 -7.98 0.77 1.07
CA LYS A 82 -9.35 0.20 1.01
C LYS A 82 -10.10 0.57 -0.26
N TYR A 83 -9.81 1.71 -0.88
CA TYR A 83 -10.46 2.12 -2.13
C TYR A 83 -9.75 1.61 -3.39
N HIS A 84 -8.42 1.49 -3.36
CA HIS A 84 -7.62 1.08 -4.53
C HIS A 84 -7.37 -0.41 -4.63
N LEU A 85 -7.32 -1.11 -3.50
CA LEU A 85 -7.20 -2.55 -3.50
C LEU A 85 -8.46 -3.12 -4.17
N PRO A 86 -8.30 -3.97 -5.20
CA PRO A 86 -9.39 -4.70 -5.82
C PRO A 86 -10.37 -5.29 -4.78
N ARG A 87 -11.67 -5.28 -5.12
CA ARG A 87 -12.76 -5.68 -4.19
C ARG A 87 -12.57 -7.07 -3.58
N HIS A 88 -11.83 -7.95 -4.23
CA HIS A 88 -11.45 -9.29 -3.73
C HIS A 88 -10.53 -9.23 -2.49
N PHE A 89 -9.89 -8.10 -2.21
CA PHE A 89 -9.11 -7.82 -0.99
C PHE A 89 -9.92 -7.08 0.09
N ARG A 90 -11.18 -6.75 -0.21
CA ARG A 90 -12.05 -5.90 0.62
C ARG A 90 -12.97 -6.73 1.54
N ASP A 91 -12.81 -8.06 1.56
CA ASP A 91 -13.68 -9.08 2.15
C ASP A 91 -12.81 -10.21 2.76
N GLU A 92 -13.05 -10.81 3.93
CA GLU A 92 -14.14 -10.72 4.92
C GLU A 92 -13.71 -11.35 6.28
N LYS A 93 -14.40 -10.91 7.34
CA LYS A 93 -14.61 -11.47 8.70
C LYS A 93 -13.55 -11.35 9.80
#